data_AF-A0A831K1A2-F1
#
_entry.id   AF-A0A831K1A2-F1
#
_cell.length_a   1.000
_cell.length_b   1.000
_cell.length_c   1.000
_cell.angle_alpha   90.00
_cell.angle_beta   90.00
_cell.angle_gamma   90.00
#
_symmetry.space_group_name_H-M   'P 1'
#
loop_
_entity.id
_entity.type
_entity.pdbx_description
1 polymer ?
#
loop_
_entity_poly.entity_id
_entity_poly.type
_entity_poly.pdbx_seq_one_letter_code
_entity_poly.pdbx_strand_id
1 'polypeptide(L)' 'MTSIEEHVLMVLSFIMPIYITAFLLYIVRALKGPTIPDIVLAIDALSY' A
#
# COMPACT_ATOMS: atom_id res chain seq x y z
N MET A 1 -30.87 -8.24 -5.16
CA MET A 1 -30.38 -6.86 -5.11
C MET A 1 -29.32 -6.85 -4.03
N THR A 2 -28.05 -6.95 -4.42
CA THR A 2 -26.93 -6.96 -3.48
C THR A 2 -26.85 -5.62 -2.76
N SER A 3 -26.50 -5.65 -1.48
CA SER A 3 -26.43 -4.43 -0.68
C SER A 3 -25.23 -3.57 -1.10
N ILE A 4 -25.27 -2.27 -0.79
CA ILE A 4 -24.12 -1.37 -1.02
C ILE A 4 -22.88 -1.89 -0.27
N GLU A 5 -23.09 -2.47 0.91
CA GLU A 5 -22.03 -3.06 1.73
C GLU A 5 -21.32 -4.21 1.00
N GLU A 6 -22.06 -5.11 0.34
CA GLU A 6 -21.47 -6.22 -0.41
C GLU A 6 -20.58 -5.74 -1.56
N HIS A 7 -20.98 -4.67 -2.25
CA HIS A 7 -20.16 -4.05 -3.30
C HIS A 7 -18.90 -3.40 -2.73
N VAL A 8 -18.99 -2.71 -1.59
CA VAL A 8 -17.84 -2.12 -0.92
C VAL A 8 -16.85 -3.21 -0.47
N LEU A 9 -17.35 -4.27 0.17
CA LEU A 9 -16.52 -5.39 0.64
C LEU A 9 -15.84 -6.11 -0.52
N MET A 10 -16.54 -6.28 -1.65
CA MET A 10 -15.96 -6.83 -2.86
C MET A 10 -14.77 -5.99 -3.33
N VAL A 11 -14.96 -4.68 -3.49
CA VAL A 11 -13.89 -3.76 -3.93
C VAL A 11 -12.71 -3.78 -2.97
N LEU A 12 -12.97 -3.70 -1.66
CA LEU A 12 -11.93 -3.76 -0.64
C LEU A 12 -11.16 -5.09 -0.68
N SER A 13 -11.85 -6.23 -0.85
CA SER A 13 -11.18 -7.53 -0.93
C SER A 13 -10.20 -7.64 -2.10
N PHE A 14 -10.45 -6.94 -3.21
CA PHE A 14 -9.54 -6.89 -4.36
C PHE A 14 -8.40 -5.88 -4.19
N ILE A 15 -8.65 -4.72 -3.57
CA ILE A 15 -7.66 -3.64 -3.44
C ILE A 15 -6.73 -3.87 -2.24
N MET A 16 -7.21 -4.45 -1.15
CA MET A 16 -6.44 -4.68 0.07
C MET A 16 -5.13 -5.45 -0.16
N PRO A 17 -5.09 -6.55 -0.94
CA PRO A 17 -3.84 -7.25 -1.24
C PRO A 17 -2.81 -6.36 -1.97
N ILE A 18 -3.28 -5.50 -2.88
CA ILE A 18 -2.44 -4.57 -3.63
C ILE A 18 -1.85 -3.53 -2.67
N TYR A 19 -2.67 -2.96 -1.79
CA TYR A 19 -2.24 -2.02 -0.77
C TYR A 19 -1.19 -2.65 0.16
N ILE A 20 -1.45 -3.84 0.70
CA ILE A 20 -0.51 -4.54 1.59
C ILE A 20 0.81 -4.83 0.88
N THR A 21 0.76 -5.27 -0.38
CA THR A 21 1.96 -5.53 -1.17
C THR A 21 2.77 -4.26 -1.38
N ALA A 22 2.12 -3.16 -1.77
CA ALA A 22 2.78 -1.87 -1.94
C ALA A 22 3.41 -1.39 -0.61
N PHE A 23 2.66 -1.47 0.49
CA PHE A 23 3.12 -1.09 1.83
C PHE A 23 4.38 -1.87 2.23
N LEU A 24 4.39 -3.19 2.04
CA LEU A 24 5.58 -4.03 2.32
C LEU A 24 6.77 -3.66 1.43
N LEU A 25 6.55 -3.40 0.14
CA LEU A 25 7.62 -2.99 -0.78
C LEU A 25 8.23 -1.64 -0.38
N TYR A 26 7.42 -0.69 0.04
CA TYR A 26 7.90 0.59 0.55
C TYR A 26 8.63 0.45 1.89
N ILE A 27 8.22 -0.46 2.78
CA ILE A 27 9.00 -0.79 3.98
C ILE A 27 10.39 -1.33 3.60
N VAL A 28 10.46 -2.26 2.65
CA VAL A 28 11.75 -2.80 2.18
C VAL A 28 12.62 -1.67 1.60
N ARG A 29 12.03 -0.76 0.83
CA ARG A 29 12.73 0.41 0.26
C ARG A 29 13.19 1.40 1.35
N ALA A 30 12.38 1.65 2.37
CA ALA A 30 12.73 2.54 3.48
C ALA A 30 13.90 1.98 4.31
N LEU A 31 13.99 0.65 4.46
CA LEU A 31 15.06 0.00 5.23
C LEU A 31 16.33 -0.30 4.42
N LYS A 32 16.20 -0.54 3.12
CA LYS A 32 17.28 -1.07 2.26
C LYS A 32 17.47 -0.30 0.94
N GLY A 33 16.95 0.92 0.83
CA GLY A 33 17.12 1.76 -0.35
C GLY A 33 18.61 2.09 -0.60
N PRO A 34 19.09 2.07 -1.86
CA PRO A 34 20.51 2.28 -2.16
C PRO A 34 20.95 3.75 -2.01
N THR A 35 20.01 4.69 -2.04
CA THR A 35 20.28 6.13 -1.92
C THR A 35 19.38 6.78 -0.87
N ILE A 36 19.80 7.95 -0.35
CA ILE A 36 18.97 8.72 0.59
C ILE A 36 17.63 9.15 -0.05
N PRO A 37 17.59 9.65 -1.29
CA PRO A 37 16.32 9.97 -1.96
C PRO A 37 15.34 8.79 -2.05
N ASP A 38 15.84 7.58 -2.31
CA ASP A 38 15.01 6.36 -2.34
C ASP A 38 14.30 6.09 -1.01
N ILE A 39 15.03 6.27 0.09
CA ILE A 39 14.52 6.06 1.45
C ILE A 39 13.50 7.15 1.80
N VAL A 40 13.82 8.42 1.51
CA VAL A 40 12.92 9.56 1.78
C VAL A 40 11.60 9.41 1.02
N LEU A 41 11.64 9.05 -0.26
CA LEU A 41 10.43 8.82 -1.06
C LEU A 41 9.59 7.66 -0.52
N ALA A 42 10.23 6.60 -0.03
CA ALA A 42 9.52 5.48 0.57
C ALA A 42 8.85 5.84 1.90
N ILE A 43 9.51 6.65 2.73
CA ILE A 43 8.93 7.13 3.99
C ILE A 43 7.74 8.06 3.73
N ASP A 44 7.85 8.95 2.73
CA ASP A 44 6.76 9.83 2.31
C ASP A 44 5.53 9.00 1.86
N ALA A 45 5.75 8.01 1.00
CA ALA A 45 4.71 7.10 0.53
C ALA A 45 4.08 6.22 1.63
N LEU A 46 4.78 5.98 2.73
CA LEU A 46 4.24 5.23 3.89
C LEU A 46 3.48 6.12 4.89
N SER A 47 3.72 7.44 4.85
CA SER A 47 3.19 8.40 5.83
C SER A 47 1.97 9.17 5.32
N TYR A 48 1.72 9.13 4.01
CA TYR A 48 0.57 9.74 3.33
C TYR A 48 -0.60 8.77 3.22
#